data_AF-A0A7C9LTU8-F1
#
_entry.id   AF-A0A7C9LTU8-F1
#
_cell.length_a   1.000
_cell.length_b   1.000
_cell.length_c   1.000
_cell.angle_alpha   90.00
_cell.angle_beta   90.00
_cell.angle_gamma   90.00
#
_symmetry.space_group_name_H-M   'P 1'
#
loop_
_entity.id
_entity.type
_entity.pdbx_description
1 polymer ?
#
loop_
_entity_poly.entity_id
_entity_poly.type
_entity_poly.pdbx_seq_one_letter_code
_entity_poly.pdbx_strand_id
1 'polypeptide(L)'
;MKLSAASQKKLMLGIVAAGAVAVLASRAVRPAAVPMRSSPALPVVTLPAGPTTPTRPTPAPAGPTRAQLIDRCEQAILKEVPLRRLSPVATRTLALQLVTVCEEEGYPLDLAFGHAYAESALDLNAVNRSSGAAGPLQVTKIAADQVGAAWPLTTPAAKVRAGIRYMKWARSAYPECAASVRETLRHYGMGRGNWLNYRRGELTCATSLSVTRAELGCPGTRPYSATVIAIAQRHPELRTTSWWGS
;
A
#
# COMPACT_ATOMS: atom_id res chain seq x y z
N MET A 1 -10.36 -54.65 19.41
CA MET A 1 -10.63 -54.34 17.99
C MET A 1 -9.52 -53.44 17.48
N LYS A 2 -8.81 -53.90 16.44
CA LYS A 2 -7.54 -53.33 15.96
C LYS A 2 -7.81 -52.15 15.02
N LEU A 3 -7.26 -50.98 15.34
CA LEU A 3 -7.12 -49.84 14.41
C LEU A 3 -5.80 -49.99 13.67
N SER A 4 -5.87 -50.04 12.34
CA SER A 4 -4.75 -50.19 11.43
C SER A 4 -4.01 -48.87 11.25
N ALA A 5 -2.68 -48.93 11.33
CA ALA A 5 -1.75 -47.81 11.22
C ALA A 5 -1.32 -47.61 9.75
N ALA A 6 -1.84 -46.57 9.11
CA ALA A 6 -1.32 -45.93 7.89
C ALA A 6 -2.16 -44.65 7.69
N SER A 7 -1.67 -43.40 7.71
CA SER A 7 -0.42 -42.86 7.20
C SER A 7 -0.06 -41.58 7.97
N GLN A 8 0.63 -41.72 9.10
CA GLN A 8 1.43 -40.65 9.71
C GLN A 8 2.86 -40.77 9.19
N LYS A 9 3.13 -40.34 7.96
CA LYS A 9 4.50 -40.15 7.45
C LYS A 9 4.50 -39.06 6.39
N LYS A 10 4.76 -37.82 6.82
CA LYS A 10 5.42 -36.74 6.04
C LYS A 10 5.60 -35.51 6.96
N LEU A 11 6.32 -35.73 8.05
CA LEU A 11 6.97 -34.69 8.83
C LEU A 11 8.42 -35.15 8.98
N MET A 12 9.37 -34.23 8.74
CA MET A 12 10.83 -34.40 8.87
C MET A 12 11.57 -35.07 7.69
N LEU A 13 12.10 -34.23 6.78
CA LEU A 13 13.39 -34.29 6.07
C LEU A 13 13.34 -33.14 5.02
N GLY A 14 14.22 -32.15 4.96
CA GLY A 14 15.58 -32.08 5.47
C GLY A 14 16.02 -30.64 5.79
N ILE A 15 16.81 -30.55 6.85
CA ILE A 15 17.76 -29.49 7.14
C ILE A 15 19.14 -30.10 6.86
N VAL A 16 20.07 -29.24 6.40
CA VAL A 16 21.54 -29.36 6.35
C VAL A 16 22.17 -29.83 5.03
N ALA A 17 22.79 -28.87 4.33
CA ALA A 17 24.18 -28.91 3.81
C ALA A 17 24.42 -27.59 3.05
N ALA A 18 25.29 -26.70 3.54
CA ALA A 18 26.71 -26.58 3.15
C ALA A 18 26.86 -26.13 1.68
N GLY A 19 27.66 -25.14 1.29
CA GLY A 19 28.73 -24.42 1.97
C GLY A 19 29.27 -23.36 0.98
N ALA A 20 30.21 -22.57 1.49
CA ALA A 20 30.84 -21.44 0.82
C ALA A 20 31.44 -21.73 -0.57
N VAL A 21 31.33 -20.74 -1.47
CA VAL A 21 32.41 -20.37 -2.40
C VAL A 21 32.47 -18.84 -2.47
N ALA A 22 33.59 -18.31 -2.00
CA ALA A 22 34.05 -16.94 -2.22
C ALA A 22 34.66 -16.82 -3.63
N VAL A 23 34.80 -15.59 -4.15
CA VAL A 23 36.02 -15.02 -4.79
C VAL A 23 35.71 -13.99 -5.90
N LEU A 24 36.13 -12.76 -5.62
CA LEU A 24 36.74 -11.71 -6.48
C LEU A 24 36.05 -11.25 -7.79
N ALA A 25 35.70 -9.97 -7.81
CA ALA A 25 36.16 -9.06 -8.87
C ALA A 25 36.17 -7.60 -8.37
N SER A 26 37.30 -7.19 -7.79
CA SER A 26 37.67 -5.78 -7.69
C SER A 26 38.40 -5.38 -8.98
N ARG A 27 37.93 -4.36 -9.69
CA ARG A 27 38.81 -3.55 -10.55
C ARG A 27 38.51 -2.07 -10.38
N ALA A 28 39.54 -1.40 -9.88
CA ALA A 28 39.67 0.02 -9.69
C ALA A 28 39.80 0.75 -11.02
N VAL A 29 39.30 1.99 -11.07
CA VAL A 29 39.82 3.02 -11.96
C VAL A 29 40.27 4.19 -11.08
N ARG A 30 41.53 4.59 -11.29
CA ARG A 30 42.31 5.55 -10.50
C ARG A 30 41.88 7.02 -10.71
N PRO A 31 42.25 7.92 -9.79
CA PRO A 31 41.97 9.35 -9.88
C PRO A 31 43.02 10.05 -10.75
N ALA A 32 42.62 11.09 -11.48
CA ALA A 32 43.53 12.02 -12.14
C ALA A 32 43.54 13.35 -11.39
N ALA A 33 44.74 13.77 -10.99
CA ALA A 33 45.03 14.99 -10.26
C ALA A 33 45.10 16.22 -11.17
N VAL A 34 44.87 17.35 -10.52
CA VAL A 34 44.82 18.76 -10.94
C VAL A 34 46.21 19.30 -11.38
N PRO A 35 46.25 20.43 -12.10
CA PRO A 35 47.14 21.51 -11.64
C PRO A 35 46.44 22.88 -11.49
N MET A 36 46.74 23.54 -10.36
CA MET A 36 46.59 24.99 -10.08
C MET A 36 47.37 25.81 -11.13
N ARG A 37 47.08 27.07 -11.46
CA ARG A 37 47.01 28.30 -10.63
C ARG A 37 46.56 29.43 -11.60
N SER A 38 45.74 30.41 -11.25
CA SER A 38 46.19 31.70 -10.72
C SER A 38 44.99 32.62 -10.40
N SER A 39 45.09 33.36 -9.30
CA SER A 39 44.36 34.60 -8.95
C SER A 39 45.43 35.54 -8.38
N PRO A 40 45.32 36.89 -8.38
CA PRO A 40 44.08 37.65 -8.10
C PRO A 40 43.92 39.02 -8.82
N ALA A 41 42.72 39.61 -8.74
CA ALA A 41 42.53 41.07 -8.62
C ALA A 41 41.11 41.41 -8.10
N LEU A 42 41.05 42.20 -7.03
CA LEU A 42 39.93 43.01 -6.53
C LEU A 42 40.50 44.43 -6.32
N PRO A 43 39.73 45.52 -6.09
CA PRO A 43 38.26 45.71 -6.08
C PRO A 43 37.78 46.96 -6.86
N VAL A 44 36.46 47.12 -7.08
CA VAL A 44 35.83 48.46 -7.07
C VAL A 44 34.53 48.38 -6.28
N VAL A 45 34.46 49.23 -5.25
CA VAL A 45 33.32 49.47 -4.36
C VAL A 45 32.37 50.46 -5.01
N THR A 46 31.07 50.20 -4.96
CA THR A 46 30.05 51.25 -4.77
C THR A 46 28.76 50.67 -4.17
N LEU A 47 28.34 51.23 -3.03
CA LEU A 47 27.02 51.14 -2.36
C LEU A 47 26.57 52.61 -2.14
N PRO A 48 25.28 52.97 -1.91
CA PRO A 48 24.26 52.15 -1.25
C PRO A 48 22.79 52.18 -1.80
N ALA A 49 22.09 51.09 -1.43
CA ALA A 49 20.70 50.93 -0.96
C ALA A 49 19.50 51.66 -1.62
N GLY A 50 18.58 50.85 -2.17
CA GLY A 50 17.14 51.03 -2.00
C GLY A 50 16.57 49.83 -1.22
N PRO A 51 15.57 49.99 -0.32
CA PRO A 51 15.05 48.89 0.46
C PRO A 51 14.21 47.98 -0.44
N THR A 52 14.74 46.82 -0.81
CA THR A 52 13.88 45.71 -1.25
C THR A 52 13.12 45.24 -0.02
N THR A 53 11.84 45.62 0.04
CA THR A 53 10.86 45.08 0.96
C THR A 53 11.02 43.55 0.98
N PRO A 54 11.16 42.90 2.15
CA PRO A 54 11.13 41.45 2.20
C PRO A 54 9.74 41.02 1.72
N THR A 55 9.66 40.47 0.50
CA THR A 55 8.45 39.83 0.03
C THR A 55 8.21 38.65 0.96
N ARG A 56 7.30 38.84 1.90
CA ARG A 56 6.80 37.79 2.78
C ARG A 56 6.51 36.57 1.90
N PRO A 57 7.07 35.38 2.19
CA PRO A 57 6.71 34.19 1.44
C PRO A 57 5.20 34.05 1.51
N THR A 58 4.54 34.09 0.35
CA THR A 58 3.12 33.79 0.24
C THR A 58 2.91 32.45 0.94
N PRO A 59 2.04 32.35 1.96
CA PRO A 59 1.73 31.08 2.57
C PRO A 59 1.34 30.13 1.46
N ALA A 60 1.97 28.95 1.39
CA ALA A 60 1.51 27.90 0.49
C ALA A 60 -0.01 27.77 0.71
N PRO A 61 -0.82 27.67 -0.37
CA PRO A 61 -2.26 27.55 -0.21
C PRO A 61 -2.52 26.42 0.78
N ALA A 62 -3.21 26.75 1.86
CA ALA A 62 -3.50 25.77 2.89
C ALA A 62 -4.22 24.61 2.22
N GLY A 63 -3.68 23.41 2.36
CA GLY A 63 -4.35 22.20 1.90
C GLY A 63 -5.77 22.11 2.49
N PRO A 64 -6.65 21.28 1.92
CA PRO A 64 -8.00 21.13 2.43
C PRO A 64 -7.97 20.75 3.92
N THR A 65 -8.87 21.34 4.71
CA THR A 65 -9.03 20.97 6.12
C THR A 65 -9.52 19.52 6.23
N ARG A 66 -9.34 18.90 7.41
CA ARG A 66 -9.87 17.54 7.66
C ARG A 66 -11.36 17.43 7.34
N ALA A 67 -12.17 18.42 7.74
CA ALA A 67 -13.60 18.44 7.45
C ALA A 67 -13.88 18.44 5.94
N GLN A 68 -13.17 19.28 5.19
CA GLN A 68 -13.28 19.33 3.72
C GLN A 68 -12.85 18.02 3.06
N LEU A 69 -11.81 17.35 3.58
CA LEU A 69 -11.39 16.03 3.10
C LEU A 69 -12.44 14.95 3.37
N ILE A 70 -13.12 14.98 4.52
CA ILE A 70 -14.21 14.04 4.82
C ILE A 70 -15.37 14.27 3.85
N ASP A 71 -15.75 15.52 3.58
CA ASP A 71 -16.83 15.84 2.65
C ASP A 71 -16.49 15.39 1.22
N ARG A 72 -15.25 15.61 0.77
CA ARG A 72 -14.76 15.11 -0.54
C ARG A 72 -14.77 13.58 -0.59
N CYS A 73 -14.32 12.92 0.47
CA CYS A 73 -14.30 11.46 0.55
C CYS A 73 -15.71 10.89 0.51
N GLU A 74 -16.67 11.50 1.21
CA GLU A 74 -18.08 11.11 1.17
C GLU A 74 -18.67 11.26 -0.24
N GLN A 75 -18.42 12.39 -0.91
CA GLN A 75 -18.83 12.61 -2.30
C GLN A 75 -18.23 11.57 -3.25
N ALA A 76 -16.96 11.21 -3.06
CA ALA A 76 -16.31 10.16 -3.82
C ALA A 76 -16.97 8.78 -3.60
N ILE A 77 -17.31 8.42 -2.35
CA ILE A 77 -18.06 7.18 -2.05
C ILE A 77 -19.39 7.18 -2.82
N LEU A 78 -20.14 8.28 -2.76
CA LEU A 78 -21.45 8.39 -3.42
C LEU A 78 -21.36 8.32 -4.96
N LYS A 79 -20.26 8.83 -5.53
CA LYS A 79 -19.98 8.77 -6.98
C LYS A 79 -19.66 7.34 -7.44
N GLU A 80 -18.90 6.59 -6.65
CA GLU A 80 -18.42 5.25 -7.03
C GLU A 80 -19.41 4.13 -6.67
N VAL A 81 -20.25 4.36 -5.67
CA VAL A 81 -21.30 3.42 -5.24
C VAL A 81 -22.67 4.11 -5.22
N PRO A 82 -23.14 4.62 -6.38
CA PRO A 82 -24.43 5.28 -6.44
C PRO A 82 -25.54 4.26 -6.14
N LEU A 83 -26.28 4.52 -5.05
CA LEU A 83 -27.61 4.01 -4.75
C LEU A 83 -27.83 2.62 -4.09
N ARG A 84 -26.84 1.79 -3.67
CA ARG A 84 -27.22 0.43 -3.17
C ARG A 84 -26.50 -0.28 -2.01
N ARG A 85 -25.58 0.30 -1.21
CA ARG A 85 -24.91 -0.54 -0.16
C ARG A 85 -24.71 0.04 1.23
N LEU A 86 -24.71 1.36 1.40
CA LEU A 86 -24.45 1.97 2.71
C LEU A 86 -25.52 2.98 3.07
N SER A 87 -25.95 2.97 4.33
CA SER A 87 -26.77 4.05 4.87
C SER A 87 -25.95 5.35 4.90
N PRO A 88 -26.59 6.54 4.86
CA PRO A 88 -25.88 7.81 4.97
C PRO A 88 -24.92 7.87 6.17
N VAL A 89 -25.35 7.30 7.30
CA VAL A 89 -24.51 7.20 8.52
C VAL A 89 -23.28 6.32 8.28
N ALA A 90 -23.43 5.17 7.63
CA ALA A 90 -22.31 4.27 7.35
C ALA A 90 -21.34 4.89 6.32
N THR A 91 -21.85 5.58 5.31
CA THR A 91 -21.06 6.34 4.33
C THR A 91 -20.23 7.42 5.02
N ARG A 92 -20.86 8.29 5.83
CA ARG A 92 -20.15 9.34 6.58
C ARG A 92 -19.14 8.77 7.55
N THR A 93 -19.49 7.66 8.23
CA THR A 93 -18.58 6.96 9.14
C THR A 93 -17.35 6.46 8.38
N LEU A 94 -17.53 5.79 7.24
CA LEU A 94 -16.40 5.32 6.45
C LEU A 94 -15.51 6.47 5.97
N ALA A 95 -16.09 7.55 5.44
CA ALA A 95 -15.35 8.73 5.02
C ALA A 95 -14.51 9.31 6.17
N LEU A 96 -15.12 9.47 7.35
CA LEU A 96 -14.43 9.96 8.55
C LEU A 96 -13.27 9.05 8.93
N GLN A 97 -13.47 7.72 8.94
CA GLN A 97 -12.43 6.78 9.33
C GLN A 97 -11.31 6.68 8.31
N LEU A 98 -11.61 6.69 7.01
CA LEU A 98 -10.59 6.70 5.96
C LEU A 98 -9.69 7.93 6.09
N VAL A 99 -10.27 9.13 6.21
CA VAL A 99 -9.50 10.37 6.35
C VAL A 99 -8.67 10.36 7.61
N THR A 100 -9.30 10.10 8.76
CA THR A 100 -8.62 10.19 10.07
C THR A 100 -7.47 9.18 10.17
N VAL A 101 -7.71 7.93 9.79
CA VAL A 101 -6.68 6.89 9.89
C VAL A 101 -5.57 7.11 8.86
N CYS A 102 -5.88 7.55 7.64
CA CYS A 102 -4.85 7.85 6.64
C CYS A 102 -3.95 9.00 7.09
N GLU A 103 -4.52 10.04 7.70
CA GLU A 103 -3.76 11.15 8.26
C GLU A 103 -2.83 10.70 9.39
N GLU A 104 -3.36 9.96 10.37
CA GLU A 104 -2.57 9.46 11.51
C GLU A 104 -1.48 8.46 11.11
N GLU A 105 -1.75 7.61 10.11
CA GLU A 105 -0.80 6.60 9.64
C GLU A 105 0.13 7.12 8.55
N GLY A 106 -0.03 8.37 8.09
CA GLY A 106 0.73 8.95 6.98
C GLY A 106 0.58 8.17 5.67
N TYR A 107 -0.65 7.76 5.35
CA TYR A 107 -0.98 6.93 4.19
C TYR A 107 -1.76 7.72 3.12
N PRO A 108 -1.55 7.49 1.80
CA PRO A 108 -2.30 8.19 0.76
C PRO A 108 -3.79 7.82 0.80
N LEU A 109 -4.65 8.82 1.01
CA LEU A 109 -6.09 8.62 1.17
C LEU A 109 -6.75 8.10 -0.12
N ASP A 110 -6.37 8.63 -1.28
CA ASP A 110 -6.80 8.15 -2.59
C ASP A 110 -6.50 6.66 -2.80
N LEU A 111 -5.31 6.20 -2.38
CA LEU A 111 -4.93 4.79 -2.45
C LEU A 111 -5.75 3.93 -1.48
N ALA A 112 -5.96 4.38 -0.24
CA ALA A 112 -6.81 3.65 0.72
C ALA A 112 -8.27 3.56 0.24
N PHE A 113 -8.77 4.63 -0.37
CA PHE A 113 -10.08 4.67 -0.99
C PHE A 113 -10.21 3.67 -2.14
N GLY A 114 -9.25 3.67 -3.08
CA GLY A 114 -9.22 2.71 -4.18
C GLY A 114 -9.10 1.25 -3.71
N HIS A 115 -8.35 1.02 -2.63
CA HIS A 115 -8.19 -0.30 -2.01
C HIS A 115 -9.52 -0.77 -1.39
N ALA A 116 -10.18 0.07 -0.61
CA ALA A 116 -11.48 -0.24 -0.02
C ALA A 116 -12.58 -0.46 -1.07
N TYR A 117 -12.52 0.26 -2.20
CA TYR A 117 -13.42 -0.01 -3.32
C TYR A 117 -13.20 -1.40 -3.92
N ALA A 118 -11.95 -1.77 -4.21
CA ALA A 118 -11.67 -3.05 -4.84
C ALA A 118 -11.98 -4.25 -3.92
N GLU A 119 -11.78 -4.09 -2.62
CA GLU A 119 -11.97 -5.17 -1.62
C GLU A 119 -13.43 -5.39 -1.26
N SER A 120 -14.18 -4.33 -0.98
CA SER A 120 -15.52 -4.45 -0.42
C SER A 120 -16.59 -3.61 -1.12
N ALA A 121 -16.24 -2.95 -2.23
CA ALA A 121 -17.06 -1.88 -2.80
C ALA A 121 -17.40 -0.80 -1.76
N LEU A 122 -16.40 -0.40 -0.97
CA LEU A 122 -16.50 0.60 0.09
C LEU A 122 -17.50 0.21 1.20
N ASP A 123 -17.78 -1.08 1.42
CA ASP A 123 -18.63 -1.49 2.53
C ASP A 123 -17.85 -1.57 3.87
N LEU A 124 -18.25 -0.71 4.82
CA LEU A 124 -17.66 -0.62 6.16
C LEU A 124 -17.80 -1.91 6.99
N ASN A 125 -18.86 -2.69 6.73
CA ASN A 125 -19.21 -3.88 7.47
C ASN A 125 -19.06 -5.17 6.64
N ALA A 126 -18.38 -5.10 5.50
CA ALA A 126 -18.15 -6.27 4.67
C ALA A 126 -17.47 -7.40 5.44
N VAL A 127 -17.98 -8.61 5.25
CA VAL A 127 -17.40 -9.84 5.78
C VAL A 127 -17.38 -10.89 4.67
N ASN A 128 -16.20 -11.39 4.34
CA ASN A 128 -16.05 -12.54 3.46
C ASN A 128 -16.15 -13.82 4.29
N ARG A 129 -17.23 -14.59 4.09
CA ARG A 129 -17.50 -15.82 4.84
C ARG A 129 -16.47 -16.94 4.58
N SER A 130 -15.82 -16.93 3.40
CA SER A 130 -14.86 -17.97 3.03
C SER A 130 -13.49 -17.74 3.69
N SER A 131 -12.98 -16.50 3.64
CA SER A 131 -11.66 -16.16 4.20
C SER A 131 -11.71 -15.63 5.64
N GLY A 132 -12.90 -15.31 6.15
CA GLY A 132 -13.07 -14.58 7.40
C GLY A 132 -12.58 -13.13 7.35
N ALA A 133 -12.29 -12.60 6.16
CA ALA A 133 -11.83 -11.23 5.98
C ALA A 133 -12.93 -10.22 6.36
N ALA A 134 -12.55 -9.14 7.05
CA ALA A 134 -13.49 -8.19 7.64
C ALA A 134 -13.16 -6.73 7.32
N GLY A 135 -14.21 -5.92 7.21
CA GLY A 135 -14.13 -4.46 7.03
C GLY A 135 -13.86 -4.03 5.59
N PRO A 136 -13.70 -2.71 5.35
CA PRO A 136 -13.62 -2.17 4.02
C PRO A 136 -12.35 -2.60 3.25
N LEU A 137 -11.27 -2.91 3.97
CA LEU A 137 -10.03 -3.41 3.38
C LEU A 137 -9.91 -4.94 3.43
N GLN A 138 -10.98 -5.65 3.82
CA GLN A 138 -11.04 -7.12 3.87
C GLN A 138 -9.82 -7.74 4.57
N VAL A 139 -9.58 -7.34 5.83
CA VAL A 139 -8.44 -7.82 6.63
C VAL A 139 -8.77 -9.19 7.23
N THR A 140 -7.89 -10.18 7.03
CA THR A 140 -8.00 -11.50 7.67
C THR A 140 -7.39 -11.50 9.08
N LYS A 141 -7.70 -12.52 9.89
CA LYS A 141 -7.06 -12.70 11.21
C LYS A 141 -5.53 -12.71 11.09
N ILE A 142 -4.99 -13.45 10.12
CA ILE A 142 -3.54 -13.57 9.92
C ILE A 142 -2.92 -12.20 9.64
N ALA A 143 -3.54 -11.39 8.78
CA ALA A 143 -3.07 -10.04 8.47
C ALA A 143 -3.16 -9.11 9.70
N ALA A 144 -4.23 -9.22 10.50
CA ALA A 144 -4.38 -8.47 11.74
C ALA A 144 -3.30 -8.82 12.76
N ASP A 145 -3.01 -10.12 12.95
CA ASP A 145 -1.97 -10.60 13.86
C ASP A 145 -0.58 -10.06 13.46
N GLN A 146 -0.27 -9.99 12.17
CA GLN A 146 1.02 -9.47 11.66
C GLN A 146 1.28 -8.00 12.03
N VAL A 147 0.22 -7.23 12.29
CA VAL A 147 0.32 -5.81 12.63
C VAL A 147 -0.09 -5.52 14.07
N GLY A 148 -0.20 -6.56 14.91
CA GLY A 148 -0.58 -6.45 16.30
C GLY A 148 -1.99 -5.87 16.51
N ALA A 149 -2.90 -6.04 15.54
CA ALA A 149 -4.28 -5.60 15.67
C ALA A 149 -5.12 -6.66 16.41
N ALA A 150 -5.96 -6.21 17.35
CA ALA A 150 -6.88 -7.10 18.05
C ALA A 150 -7.90 -7.73 17.08
N TRP A 151 -8.21 -9.02 17.28
CA TRP A 151 -9.19 -9.75 16.48
C TRP A 151 -10.32 -10.28 17.37
N PRO A 152 -11.60 -10.16 16.96
CA PRO A 152 -12.10 -9.57 15.71
C PRO A 152 -11.97 -8.03 15.66
N LEU A 153 -11.95 -7.46 14.45
CA LEU A 153 -11.93 -6.01 14.23
C LEU A 153 -13.32 -5.41 14.50
N THR A 154 -13.55 -4.97 15.74
CA THR A 154 -14.88 -4.55 16.22
C THR A 154 -15.24 -3.11 15.90
N THR A 155 -14.27 -2.21 15.76
CA THR A 155 -14.54 -0.79 15.51
C THR A 155 -14.28 -0.38 14.05
N PRO A 156 -15.03 0.60 13.51
CA PRO A 156 -14.77 1.18 12.19
C PRO A 156 -13.30 1.61 11.98
N ALA A 157 -12.70 2.28 12.98
CA ALA A 157 -11.31 2.70 12.94
C ALA A 157 -10.34 1.51 12.87
N ALA A 158 -10.56 0.48 13.69
CA ALA A 158 -9.70 -0.72 13.70
C ALA A 158 -9.72 -1.45 12.35
N LYS A 159 -10.90 -1.55 11.72
CA LYS A 159 -11.06 -2.18 10.40
C LYS A 159 -10.24 -1.49 9.31
N VAL A 160 -10.22 -0.15 9.28
CA VAL A 160 -9.42 0.62 8.32
C VAL A 160 -7.93 0.57 8.69
N ARG A 161 -7.60 0.79 9.96
CA ARG A 161 -6.21 0.86 10.41
C ARG A 161 -5.46 -0.44 10.22
N ALA A 162 -6.07 -1.59 10.49
CA ALA A 162 -5.43 -2.88 10.34
C ALA A 162 -4.99 -3.11 8.87
N GLY A 163 -5.83 -2.78 7.90
CA GLY A 163 -5.49 -2.92 6.48
C GLY A 163 -4.37 -1.97 6.03
N ILE A 164 -4.44 -0.70 6.45
CA ILE A 164 -3.38 0.29 6.17
C ILE A 164 -2.04 -0.12 6.81
N ARG A 165 -2.05 -0.55 8.07
CA ARG A 165 -0.85 -1.04 8.74
C ARG A 165 -0.30 -2.29 8.05
N TYR A 166 -1.16 -3.18 7.56
CA TYR A 166 -0.71 -4.39 6.88
C TYR A 166 -0.08 -4.06 5.51
N MET A 167 -0.63 -3.09 4.78
CA MET A 167 0.03 -2.53 3.59
C MET A 167 1.41 -1.96 3.91
N LYS A 168 1.54 -1.15 4.97
CA LYS A 168 2.83 -0.60 5.42
C LYS A 168 3.82 -1.69 5.85
N TRP A 169 3.35 -2.68 6.59
CA TRP A 169 4.14 -3.84 7.01
C TRP A 169 4.64 -4.66 5.82
N ALA A 170 3.78 -4.94 4.84
CA ALA A 170 4.18 -5.72 3.66
C ALA A 170 5.33 -5.03 2.90
N ARG A 171 5.35 -3.70 2.86
CA ARG A 171 6.43 -2.91 2.26
C ARG A 171 7.74 -2.98 3.02
N SER A 172 7.69 -3.01 4.36
CA SER A 172 8.91 -3.13 5.17
C SER A 172 9.42 -4.57 5.24
N ALA A 173 8.51 -5.55 5.16
CA ALA A 173 8.84 -6.96 5.28
C ALA A 173 9.38 -7.58 3.97
N TYR A 174 8.95 -7.08 2.81
CA TYR A 174 9.26 -7.68 1.51
C TYR A 174 9.93 -6.69 0.55
N PRO A 175 11.16 -6.95 0.07
CA PRO A 175 11.87 -6.05 -0.84
C PRO A 175 11.10 -5.71 -2.11
N GLU A 176 10.39 -6.67 -2.68
CA GLU A 176 9.53 -6.51 -3.86
C GLU A 176 8.38 -5.50 -3.66
N CYS A 177 7.94 -5.31 -2.41
CA CYS A 177 6.85 -4.38 -2.05
C CYS A 177 7.35 -2.96 -1.77
N ALA A 178 8.63 -2.78 -1.41
CA ALA A 178 9.15 -1.51 -0.89
C ALA A 178 8.93 -0.34 -1.87
N ALA A 179 9.12 -0.61 -3.16
CA ALA A 179 9.12 0.37 -4.24
C ALA A 179 7.96 0.20 -5.25
N SER A 180 6.93 -0.60 -4.95
CA SER A 180 5.82 -0.81 -5.89
C SER A 180 4.48 -0.98 -5.16
N VAL A 181 3.57 -0.01 -5.33
CA VAL A 181 2.17 -0.16 -4.89
C VAL A 181 1.55 -1.43 -5.46
N ARG A 182 1.79 -1.71 -6.76
CA ARG A 182 1.20 -2.85 -7.45
C ARG A 182 1.62 -4.19 -6.82
N GLU A 183 2.91 -4.36 -6.54
CA GLU A 183 3.40 -5.59 -5.90
C GLU A 183 2.89 -5.73 -4.47
N THR A 184 2.85 -4.63 -3.70
CA THR A 184 2.28 -4.65 -2.35
C THR A 184 0.80 -5.06 -2.37
N LEU A 185 0.02 -4.56 -3.31
CA LEU A 185 -1.39 -4.97 -3.49
C LEU A 185 -1.51 -6.45 -3.84
N ARG A 186 -0.65 -6.97 -4.72
CA ARG A 186 -0.63 -8.41 -5.05
C ARG A 186 -0.28 -9.26 -3.83
N HIS A 187 0.70 -8.85 -3.03
CA HIS A 187 1.01 -9.48 -1.76
C HIS A 187 -0.16 -9.43 -0.79
N TYR A 188 -0.84 -8.28 -0.70
CA TYR A 188 -2.00 -8.09 0.16
C TYR A 188 -3.10 -9.09 -0.17
N GLY A 189 -3.51 -9.15 -1.43
CA GLY A 189 -4.67 -9.94 -1.84
C GLY A 189 -4.39 -11.44 -2.06
N MET A 190 -3.16 -11.84 -2.42
CA MET A 190 -2.81 -13.25 -2.62
C MET A 190 -2.17 -13.90 -1.39
N GLY A 191 -1.53 -13.11 -0.54
CA GLY A 191 -0.53 -13.60 0.42
C GLY A 191 0.79 -13.97 -0.27
N ARG A 192 1.89 -13.90 0.48
CA ARG A 192 3.25 -14.09 -0.06
C ARG A 192 3.46 -15.44 -0.76
N GLY A 193 2.94 -16.53 -0.18
CA GLY A 193 3.12 -17.88 -0.74
C GLY A 193 2.53 -18.01 -2.14
N ASN A 194 1.29 -17.53 -2.34
CA ASN A 194 0.65 -17.54 -3.65
C ASN A 194 1.29 -16.52 -4.59
N TRP A 195 1.74 -15.38 -4.07
CA TRP A 195 2.49 -14.43 -4.89
C TRP A 195 3.78 -15.04 -5.46
N LEU A 196 4.53 -15.82 -4.68
CA LEU A 196 5.73 -16.51 -5.16
C LEU A 196 5.40 -17.49 -6.30
N ASN A 197 4.33 -18.27 -6.15
CA ASN A 197 3.87 -19.18 -7.20
C ASN A 197 3.37 -18.41 -8.44
N TYR A 198 2.64 -17.31 -8.26
CA TYR A 198 2.20 -16.41 -9.33
C TYR A 198 3.40 -15.87 -10.12
N ARG A 199 4.42 -15.37 -9.43
CA ARG A 199 5.64 -14.82 -10.04
C ARG A 199 6.42 -15.86 -10.84
N ARG A 200 6.41 -17.12 -10.40
CA ARG A 200 7.04 -18.25 -11.11
C ARG A 200 6.20 -18.79 -12.27
N GLY A 201 4.99 -18.28 -12.49
CA GLY A 201 4.07 -18.79 -13.52
C GLY A 201 3.45 -20.14 -13.17
N GLU A 202 3.45 -20.53 -11.90
CA GLU A 202 2.94 -21.83 -11.43
C GLU A 202 1.43 -21.81 -11.15
N LEU A 203 0.81 -20.63 -11.16
CA LEU A 203 -0.64 -20.47 -10.96
C LEU A 203 -1.36 -20.28 -12.28
N THR A 204 -2.52 -20.90 -12.39
CA THR A 204 -3.40 -20.82 -13.56
C THR A 204 -4.81 -20.39 -13.14
N CYS A 205 -5.68 -20.15 -14.12
CA CYS A 205 -7.10 -19.89 -13.89
C CYS A 205 -7.88 -21.05 -13.24
N ALA A 206 -7.23 -22.17 -12.90
CA ALA A 206 -7.82 -23.23 -12.09
C ALA A 206 -7.78 -22.94 -10.58
N THR A 207 -6.99 -21.96 -10.12
CA THR A 207 -6.95 -21.58 -8.69
C THR A 207 -8.30 -21.02 -8.21
N SER A 208 -8.62 -21.28 -6.94
CA SER A 208 -9.81 -20.74 -6.25
C SER A 208 -9.60 -19.34 -5.69
N LEU A 209 -8.36 -18.84 -5.65
CA LEU A 209 -8.03 -17.52 -5.11
C LEU A 209 -8.44 -16.42 -6.08
N SER A 210 -9.45 -15.63 -5.70
CA SER A 210 -10.04 -14.58 -6.52
C SER A 210 -9.02 -13.55 -7.00
N VAL A 211 -8.11 -13.09 -6.13
CA VAL A 211 -7.09 -12.10 -6.49
C VAL A 211 -6.08 -12.67 -7.47
N THR A 212 -5.65 -13.92 -7.30
CA THR A 212 -4.77 -14.57 -8.28
C THR A 212 -5.43 -14.68 -9.64
N ARG A 213 -6.69 -15.12 -9.68
CA ARG A 213 -7.45 -15.18 -10.95
C ARG A 213 -7.55 -13.79 -11.61
N ALA A 214 -7.82 -12.76 -10.81
CA ALA A 214 -7.86 -11.37 -11.26
C ALA A 214 -6.54 -10.90 -11.88
N GLU A 215 -5.41 -11.20 -11.24
CA GLU A 215 -4.08 -10.81 -11.73
C GLU A 215 -3.57 -11.67 -12.89
N LEU A 216 -4.14 -12.87 -13.09
CA LEU A 216 -3.92 -13.70 -14.28
C LEU A 216 -4.82 -13.32 -15.46
N GLY A 217 -5.78 -12.39 -15.28
CA GLY A 217 -6.72 -12.00 -16.34
C GLY A 217 -7.76 -13.09 -16.66
N CYS A 218 -8.11 -13.93 -15.69
CA CYS A 218 -9.07 -15.00 -15.91
C CYS A 218 -10.47 -14.45 -16.26
N PRO A 219 -11.26 -15.15 -17.11
CA PRO A 219 -12.61 -14.72 -17.47
C PRO A 219 -13.48 -14.41 -16.24
N GLY A 220 -14.23 -13.30 -16.30
CA GLY A 220 -15.13 -12.86 -15.24
C GLY A 220 -14.44 -12.19 -14.04
N THR A 221 -13.13 -11.94 -14.10
CA THR A 221 -12.39 -11.25 -13.02
C THR A 221 -11.88 -9.88 -13.48
N ARG A 222 -11.94 -8.89 -12.59
CA ARG A 222 -11.32 -7.58 -12.81
C ARG A 222 -9.94 -7.57 -12.17
N PRO A 223 -8.87 -7.14 -12.87
CA PRO A 223 -7.53 -7.12 -12.30
C PRO A 223 -7.49 -6.26 -11.03
N TYR A 224 -7.15 -6.88 -9.91
CA TYR A 224 -7.33 -6.30 -8.57
C TYR A 224 -6.46 -5.06 -8.37
N SER A 225 -5.14 -5.18 -8.55
CA SER A 225 -4.18 -4.09 -8.35
C SER A 225 -4.41 -2.94 -9.34
N ALA A 226 -4.74 -3.26 -10.59
CA ALA A 226 -5.08 -2.25 -11.59
C ALA A 226 -6.39 -1.53 -11.26
N THR A 227 -7.38 -2.23 -10.69
CA THR A 227 -8.62 -1.61 -10.22
C THR A 227 -8.35 -0.62 -9.11
N VAL A 228 -7.58 -1.00 -8.08
CA VAL A 228 -7.22 -0.09 -6.98
C VAL A 228 -6.56 1.19 -7.50
N ILE A 229 -5.55 1.04 -8.37
CA ILE A 229 -4.81 2.16 -8.97
C ILE A 229 -5.73 3.05 -9.81
N ALA A 230 -6.58 2.44 -10.66
CA ALA A 230 -7.50 3.18 -11.51
C ALA A 230 -8.52 3.99 -10.68
N ILE A 231 -9.11 3.40 -9.63
CA ILE A 231 -10.02 4.12 -8.74
C ILE A 231 -9.30 5.27 -8.05
N ALA A 232 -8.12 5.03 -7.48
CA ALA A 232 -7.36 6.09 -6.80
C ALA A 232 -7.02 7.25 -7.76
N GLN A 233 -6.68 6.96 -9.02
CA GLN A 233 -6.44 7.97 -10.05
C GLN A 233 -7.70 8.74 -10.49
N ARG A 234 -8.90 8.16 -10.34
CA ARG A 234 -10.17 8.87 -10.63
C ARG A 234 -10.54 9.91 -9.57
N HIS A 235 -9.86 9.90 -8.42
CA HIS A 235 -10.14 10.76 -7.28
C HIS A 235 -8.92 11.59 -6.84
N PRO A 236 -8.35 12.44 -7.73
CA PRO A 236 -7.21 13.28 -7.38
C PRO A 236 -7.51 14.24 -6.23
N GLU A 237 -8.78 14.58 -5.98
CA GLU A 237 -9.24 15.40 -4.86
C GLU A 237 -8.98 14.76 -3.47
N LEU A 238 -8.74 13.45 -3.43
CA LEU A 238 -8.41 12.67 -2.24
C LEU A 238 -6.91 12.45 -2.07
N ARG A 239 -6.08 12.91 -3.00
CA ARG A 239 -4.63 12.70 -2.93
C ARG A 239 -4.00 13.59 -1.86
N THR A 240 -3.69 12.99 -0.71
CA THR A 240 -3.09 13.69 0.45
C THR A 240 -1.56 13.62 0.45
N THR A 241 -0.99 12.55 -0.09
CA THR A 241 0.46 12.33 -0.18
C THR A 241 0.82 11.58 -1.46
N SER A 242 2.10 11.53 -1.82
CA SER A 242 2.57 10.75 -2.97
C SER A 242 2.53 9.26 -2.69
N TRP A 243 2.19 8.48 -3.72
CA TRP A 243 2.33 7.03 -3.68
C TRP A 243 3.81 6.64 -3.71
N TRP A 244 4.13 5.46 -3.19
CA TRP A 244 5.44 4.86 -3.37
C TRP A 244 5.46 4.04 -4.66
N GLY A 245 6.47 4.22 -5.51
CA GLY A 245 6.55 3.44 -6.76
C GLY A 245 5.44 3.80 -7.75
N SER A 246 5.76 4.74 -8.64
CA SER A 246 4.96 5.11 -9.82
C SER A 246 5.12 4.08 -10.93
#